data_AF-A0A435FEV6-F1
#
_entry.id   AF-A0A435FEV6-F1
#
_cell.length_a   1.000
_cell.length_b   1.000
_cell.length_c   1.000
_cell.angle_alpha   90.00
_cell.angle_beta   90.00
_cell.angle_gamma   90.00
#
_symmetry.space_group_name_H-M   'P 1'
#
loop_
_entity.id
_entity.type
_entity.pdbx_description
1 polymer ?
#
loop_
_entity_poly.entity_id
_entity_poly.type
_entity_poly.pdbx_seq_one_letter_code
_entity_poly.pdbx_strand_id
1 'polypeptide(L)' 'PAPRFTGTAGAVPPPAPAPNPGISCIRTEDGTVILFDRASGRAVSGLTRAAAEARLRELEGAARPA' A
#
# COMPACT_ATOMS: atom_id res chain seq x y z
N PRO A 1 -13.92 48.19 -24.67
CA PRO A 1 -14.14 46.72 -24.71
C PRO A 1 -13.04 45.99 -23.91
N ALA A 2 -13.40 45.28 -22.83
CA ALA A 2 -12.44 44.55 -21.99
C ALA A 2 -12.29 43.09 -22.47
N PRO A 3 -11.09 42.48 -22.35
CA PRO A 3 -10.89 41.08 -22.72
C PRO A 3 -11.62 40.16 -21.73
N ARG A 4 -12.41 39.23 -22.28
CA ARG A 4 -13.16 38.23 -21.51
C ARG A 4 -12.40 36.92 -21.53
N PHE A 5 -11.86 36.53 -20.38
CA PHE A 5 -11.16 35.26 -20.19
C PHE A 5 -12.20 34.16 -19.95
N THR A 6 -12.42 33.31 -20.95
CA THR A 6 -13.24 32.10 -20.83
C THR A 6 -12.38 30.99 -20.23
N GLY A 7 -12.26 30.95 -18.90
CA GLY A 7 -11.61 29.83 -18.21
C GLY A 7 -12.46 28.58 -18.36
N THR A 8 -12.03 27.61 -19.17
CA THR A 8 -12.60 26.26 -19.15
C THR A 8 -11.98 25.49 -18.00
N ALA A 9 -12.71 25.40 -16.89
CA ALA A 9 -12.38 24.44 -15.84
C ALA A 9 -12.66 23.03 -16.38
N GLY A 10 -11.67 22.41 -17.00
CA GLY A 10 -11.70 20.99 -17.31
C GLY A 10 -11.84 20.22 -16.00
N ALA A 11 -13.01 19.63 -15.77
CA ALA A 11 -13.22 18.76 -14.62
C ALA A 11 -12.21 17.61 -14.71
N VAL A 12 -11.25 17.60 -13.78
CA VAL A 12 -10.33 16.47 -13.63
C VAL A 12 -11.19 15.28 -13.18
N PRO A 13 -11.20 14.15 -13.91
CA PRO A 13 -11.90 12.95 -13.44
C PRO A 13 -11.35 12.58 -12.05
N PRO A 14 -12.19 12.11 -11.11
CA PRO A 14 -11.71 11.72 -9.80
C PRO A 14 -10.58 10.70 -9.96
N PRO A 15 -9.47 10.84 -9.22
CA PRO A 15 -8.38 9.88 -9.31
C PRO A 15 -8.94 8.48 -9.05
N ALA A 16 -8.66 7.55 -9.96
CA ALA A 16 -9.05 6.15 -9.78
C ALA A 16 -8.48 5.65 -8.43
N PRO A 17 -9.23 4.81 -7.68
CA PRO A 17 -8.68 4.18 -6.48
C PRO A 17 -7.33 3.57 -6.84
N ALA A 18 -6.27 3.98 -6.14
CA ALA A 18 -4.96 3.41 -6.35
C ALA A 18 -5.05 1.89 -6.20
N PRO A 19 -4.29 1.10 -6.98
CA PRO A 19 -4.26 -0.34 -6.79
C PRO A 19 -3.95 -0.57 -5.31
N ASN A 20 -4.82 -1.30 -4.61
CA ASN A 20 -4.59 -1.74 -3.25
C ASN A 20 -3.82 -3.06 -3.37
N PRO A 21 -2.46 -3.07 -3.41
CA PRO A 21 -1.78 -4.28 -3.02
C PRO A 21 -2.22 -4.52 -1.57
N GLY A 22 -2.74 -5.70 -1.25
CA GLY A 22 -3.25 -6.01 0.10
C GLY A 22 -2.25 -5.75 1.23
N ILE A 23 -0.98 -5.47 0.89
CA ILE A 23 0.13 -5.24 1.80
C ILE A 23 0.57 -3.77 1.76
N SER A 24 0.50 -3.10 2.91
CA SER A 24 1.14 -1.80 3.17
C SER A 24 2.54 -2.03 3.76
N CYS A 25 3.53 -1.17 3.46
CA CYS A 25 4.89 -1.29 4.01
C CYS A 25 5.39 0.02 4.64
N ILE A 26 6.09 -0.09 5.77
CA ILE A 26 6.82 1.00 6.44
C ILE A 26 8.30 0.61 6.45
N ARG A 27 9.19 1.52 6.04
CA ARG A 27 10.64 1.34 6.17
C ARG A 27 11.15 2.29 7.24
N THR A 28 11.87 1.75 8.22
CA THR A 28 12.55 2.53 9.25
C THR A 28 13.92 2.97 8.76
N GLU A 29 14.46 4.03 9.36
CA GLU A 29 15.81 4.54 9.06
C GLU A 29 16.88 3.48 9.34
N ASP A 30 16.68 2.67 10.39
CA ASP A 30 17.55 1.55 10.77
C ASP A 30 17.49 0.36 9.78
N GLY A 31 16.74 0.49 8.68
CA GLY A 31 16.63 -0.53 7.63
C GLY A 31 15.59 -1.62 7.90
N THR A 32 14.85 -1.54 9.02
CA THR A 32 13.77 -2.49 9.30
C THR A 32 12.55 -2.20 8.44
N VAL A 33 11.89 -3.25 7.95
CA VAL A 33 10.66 -3.16 7.16
C VAL A 33 9.52 -3.78 7.95
N ILE A 34 8.44 -3.03 8.11
CA ILE A 34 7.18 -3.51 8.70
C ILE A 34 6.17 -3.65 7.55
N LEU A 35 5.67 -4.86 7.33
CA LEU A 35 4.60 -5.17 6.41
C LEU A 35 3.29 -5.32 7.17
N PHE A 36 2.22 -4.77 6.61
CA PHE A 36 0.88 -4.89 7.12
C PHE A 36 -0.02 -5.46 6.03
N ASP A 37 -0.48 -6.68 6.22
CA ASP A 37 -1.50 -7.27 5.36
C ASP A 37 -2.89 -6.83 5.83
N ARG A 38 -3.56 -6.03 5.01
CA ARG A 38 -4.91 -5.51 5.29
C ARG A 38 -5.98 -6.58 5.15
N ALA A 39 -5.73 -7.63 4.38
CA ALA A 39 -6.70 -8.70 4.16
C ALA A 39 -6.88 -9.57 5.42
N SER A 40 -5.79 -9.90 6.09
CA SER A 40 -5.77 -10.70 7.33
C SER A 40 -5.64 -9.86 8.60
N GLY A 41 -5.33 -8.57 8.49
CA GLY A 41 -5.07 -7.68 9.64
C GLY A 41 -3.74 -7.98 10.34
N ARG A 42 -2.79 -8.64 9.67
CA ARG A 42 -1.52 -9.08 10.26
C ARG A 42 -0.39 -8.12 9.98
N ALA A 43 0.45 -7.90 10.99
CA ALA A 43 1.67 -7.11 10.89
C ALA A 43 2.91 -7.99 11.08
N VAL A 44 3.92 -7.82 10.23
CA VAL A 44 5.19 -8.56 10.28
C VAL A 44 6.35 -7.61 10.09
N SER A 45 7.35 -7.68 10.95
CA SER A 45 8.61 -6.94 10.80
C SER A 45 9.75 -7.84 10.34
N GLY A 46 10.70 -7.28 9.60
CA GLY A 46 11.91 -7.96 9.17
C GLY A 46 13.02 -6.99 8.77
N LEU A 47 14.28 -7.44 8.86
CA LEU A 47 15.45 -6.66 8.44
C LEU A 47 15.47 -6.32 6.95
N THR A 48 14.67 -7.04 6.15
CA THR A 48 14.47 -6.74 4.74
C THR A 48 13.01 -6.97 4.37
N ARG A 49 12.56 -6.33 3.29
CA ARG A 49 11.23 -6.56 2.72
C ARG A 49 11.00 -8.04 2.40
N ALA A 50 12.00 -8.70 1.81
CA ALA A 50 11.90 -10.12 1.47
C ALA A 50 11.75 -11.01 2.71
N ALA A 51 12.47 -10.70 3.79
CA ALA A 51 12.35 -11.44 5.06
C ALA A 51 10.96 -11.25 5.69
N ALA A 52 10.44 -10.02 5.67
CA ALA A 52 9.10 -9.73 6.16
C ALA A 52 8.01 -10.40 5.29
N GLU A 53 8.17 -10.42 3.97
CA GLU A 53 7.23 -11.10 3.05
C GLU A 53 7.26 -12.62 3.24
N ALA A 54 8.43 -13.22 3.47
CA ALA A 54 8.56 -14.65 3.75
C ALA A 54 7.84 -15.03 5.05
N ARG A 55 8.05 -14.26 6.12
CA ARG A 55 7.37 -14.46 7.40
C ARG A 55 5.85 -14.28 7.31
N LEU A 56 5.39 -13.32 6.51
CA LEU A 56 3.97 -13.14 6.25
C LEU A 56 3.36 -14.38 5.56
N ARG A 57 4.04 -14.92 4.54
CA ARG A 57 3.59 -16.15 3.84
C ARG A 57 3.58 -17.39 4.74
N GLU A 58 4.56 -17.53 5.63
CA GLU A 58 4.58 -18.61 6.64
C GLU A 58 3.34 -18.54 7.55
N LEU A 59 3.00 -17.33 8.02
CA LEU A 59 1.84 -17.09 8.85
C LEU A 59 0.53 -17.37 8.11
N GLU A 60 0.42 -16.96 6.84
CA GLU A 60 -0.74 -17.26 5.99
C GLU A 60 -0.90 -18.77 5.74
N GLY A 61 0.21 -19.48 5.52
CA GLY A 61 0.22 -20.94 5.36
C GLY A 61 -0.18 -21.67 6.65
N ALA A 62 0.25 -21.19 7.81
CA ALA A 62 -0.14 -21.75 9.11
C ALA A 62 -1.62 -21.49 9.48
N ALA A 63 -2.26 -20.49 8.87
CA ALA A 63 -3.64 -20.12 9.15
C ALA A 63 -4.69 -20.93 8.37
N ARG A 64 -4.27 -21.73 7.37
CA ARG A 64 -5.17 -22.58 6.59
C ARG A 64 -5.00 -24.03 7.06
N PRO A 65 -5.87 -24.56 7.96
CA PRO A 65 -5.84 -25.98 8.27
C PRO A 65 -6.28 -26.77 7.03
N ALA A 66 -5.66 -27.93 6.82
CA ALA A 66 -6.03 -28.92 5.80
C ALA A 66 -7.42 -29.51 6.06
#